data_AF-A0A968M017-F1
#
_entry.id   AF-A0A968M017-F1
#
_cell.length_a   1.000
_cell.length_b   1.000
_cell.length_c   1.000
_cell.angle_alpha   90.00
_cell.angle_beta   90.00
_cell.angle_gamma   90.00
#
_symmetry.space_group_name_H-M   'P 1'
#
loop_
_entity.id
_entity.type
_entity.pdbx_description
1 polymer ?
#
loop_
_entity_poly.entity_id
_entity_poly.type
_entity_poly.pdbx_seq_one_letter_code
_entity_poly.pdbx_strand_id
1 'polypeptide(L)'
;MTANPDGTLQLTGSGLRIPANAGTSLVSGRLNVAGQTGGSIVVLGDRVAIGAASLNASGENGGGTIRVGGDYRGQGTLPRAMETWVDRTSTLQADALTRGNGGKIIAWAEQTANLDGVFTARGGSVSGNGGLIETSGRQILNLTSAPDASAVNGLGGTWLIDPRDLTITTQFGTIPLGANEIDVADINSRLNTGTSVSITTDLDGTDQGNITISSPISKTAGTEATLRLDAATSIFSNSTITSTNGQLNLILNADSDRNGSGQVLVLQPISTAGGDITFNGSSALEASAISVRQSINSQGGNITFTGTASNAEGFPGIEIGNAIVSQGGNINFTGISQGGRHCYDGSNKLWRGRNHLEWG
;
A
#
# COMPACT_ATOMS: atom_id res chain seq x y z
N MET A 1 -1.85 -10.62 -38.63
CA MET A 1 -0.88 -9.54 -38.38
C MET A 1 0.40 -9.89 -39.10
N THR A 2 1.07 -8.94 -39.75
CA THR A 2 2.35 -9.14 -40.44
C THR A 2 3.37 -8.13 -39.92
N ALA A 3 4.60 -8.57 -39.65
CA ALA A 3 5.70 -7.69 -39.29
C ALA A 3 6.37 -7.19 -40.57
N ASN A 4 6.56 -5.88 -40.67
CA ASN A 4 7.23 -5.23 -41.79
C ASN A 4 8.75 -5.16 -41.56
N PRO A 5 9.57 -5.08 -42.64
CA PRO A 5 11.03 -4.93 -42.52
C PRO A 5 11.49 -3.67 -41.76
N ASP A 6 10.61 -2.67 -41.60
CA ASP A 6 10.85 -1.44 -40.85
C ASP A 6 10.50 -1.55 -39.36
N GLY A 7 10.17 -2.75 -38.87
CA GLY A 7 9.82 -3.00 -37.47
C GLY A 7 8.38 -2.67 -37.09
N THR A 8 7.55 -2.16 -38.02
CA THR A 8 6.13 -1.90 -37.76
C THR A 8 5.29 -3.16 -37.90
N LEU A 9 4.22 -3.26 -37.10
CA LEU A 9 3.22 -4.32 -37.24
C LEU A 9 2.06 -3.82 -38.09
N GLN A 10 1.55 -4.67 -38.98
CA GLN A 10 0.40 -4.37 -39.83
C GLN A 10 -0.73 -5.37 -39.57
N LEU A 11 -1.96 -4.87 -39.43
CA LEU A 11 -3.15 -5.70 -39.44
C LEU A 11 -3.40 -6.16 -40.88
N THR A 12 -3.23 -7.46 -41.11
CA THR A 12 -3.32 -8.08 -42.43
C THR A 12 -4.66 -7.77 -43.08
N GLY A 13 -4.65 -7.20 -44.29
CA GLY A 13 -5.85 -6.83 -45.04
C GLY A 13 -6.42 -5.42 -44.79
N SER A 14 -5.94 -4.70 -43.77
CA SER A 14 -6.44 -3.34 -43.47
C SER A 14 -5.56 -2.20 -44.00
N GLY A 15 -4.31 -2.49 -44.36
CA GLY A 15 -3.32 -1.44 -44.66
C GLY A 15 -2.81 -0.68 -43.43
N LEU A 16 -3.50 -0.79 -42.28
CA LEU A 16 -3.20 -0.06 -41.06
C LEU A 16 -1.83 -0.46 -40.48
N ARG A 17 -0.89 0.49 -40.52
CA ARG A 17 0.40 0.41 -39.84
C ARG A 17 0.20 0.79 -38.39
N ILE A 18 0.56 -0.09 -37.48
CA ILE A 18 0.56 0.19 -36.05
C ILE A 18 1.78 1.11 -35.79
N PRO A 19 1.58 2.34 -35.28
CA PRO A 19 2.67 3.27 -34.99
C PRO A 19 3.69 2.65 -34.03
N ALA A 20 4.97 2.99 -34.19
CA ALA A 20 6.03 2.57 -33.27
C ALA A 20 6.05 3.41 -31.97
N ASN A 21 5.37 4.56 -31.95
CA ASN A 21 5.21 5.39 -30.75
C ASN A 21 4.03 4.86 -29.92
N ALA A 22 4.20 4.80 -28.60
CA ALA A 22 3.10 4.46 -27.70
C ALA A 22 1.95 5.46 -27.90
N GLY A 23 0.77 4.95 -28.23
CA GLY A 23 -0.45 5.74 -28.48
C GLY A 23 -1.47 5.56 -27.37
N THR A 24 -2.73 5.91 -27.66
CA THR A 24 -3.85 5.67 -26.75
C THR A 24 -4.44 4.27 -26.97
N SER A 25 -4.60 3.51 -25.89
CA SER A 25 -5.37 2.26 -25.88
C SER A 25 -6.73 2.51 -25.21
N LEU A 26 -7.82 2.27 -25.95
CA LEU A 26 -9.19 2.34 -25.44
C LEU A 26 -9.80 0.94 -25.46
N VAL A 27 -10.23 0.45 -24.29
CA VAL A 27 -10.92 -0.84 -24.15
C VAL A 27 -12.34 -0.60 -23.65
N SER A 28 -13.31 -1.14 -24.39
CA SER A 28 -14.72 -1.23 -24.01
C SER A 28 -15.25 -2.64 -24.29
N GLY A 29 -16.36 -3.02 -23.67
CA GLY A 29 -16.96 -4.34 -23.89
C GLY A 29 -16.31 -5.42 -23.04
N ARG A 30 -15.83 -6.53 -23.62
CA ARG A 30 -15.37 -7.69 -22.83
C ARG A 30 -14.04 -8.26 -23.32
N LEU A 31 -13.08 -8.38 -22.40
CA LEU A 31 -11.87 -9.20 -22.54
C LEU A 31 -11.98 -10.35 -21.54
N ASN A 32 -12.01 -11.59 -22.01
CA ASN A 32 -12.24 -12.76 -21.15
C ASN A 32 -11.20 -13.85 -21.40
N VAL A 33 -10.39 -14.11 -20.38
CA VAL A 33 -9.40 -15.18 -20.33
C VAL A 33 -9.64 -16.08 -19.11
N ALA A 34 -10.87 -16.13 -18.61
CA ALA A 34 -11.24 -16.99 -17.50
C ALA A 34 -11.11 -18.48 -17.84
N GLY A 35 -10.77 -19.31 -16.85
CA GLY A 35 -10.53 -20.75 -17.06
C GLY A 35 -10.38 -21.56 -15.77
N GLN A 36 -9.73 -22.71 -15.85
CA GLN A 36 -9.38 -23.49 -14.64
C GLN A 36 -8.42 -22.72 -13.74
N THR A 37 -7.46 -22.04 -14.35
CA THR A 37 -6.69 -20.95 -13.76
C THR A 37 -6.87 -19.77 -14.71
N GLY A 38 -7.06 -18.58 -14.16
CA GLY A 38 -7.23 -17.39 -14.98
C GLY A 38 -6.02 -17.09 -15.87
N GLY A 39 -6.26 -16.62 -17.09
CA GLY A 39 -5.22 -16.21 -18.03
C GLY A 39 -4.62 -14.83 -17.74
N SER A 40 -3.98 -14.23 -18.74
CA SER A 40 -3.34 -12.90 -18.65
C SER A 40 -4.01 -11.90 -19.58
N ILE A 41 -4.35 -10.72 -19.06
CA ILE A 41 -4.77 -9.54 -19.83
C ILE A 41 -3.72 -8.45 -19.61
N VAL A 42 -3.21 -7.88 -20.69
CA VAL A 42 -2.24 -6.77 -20.66
C VAL A 42 -2.73 -5.67 -21.60
N VAL A 43 -2.95 -4.47 -21.07
CA VAL A 43 -3.38 -3.29 -21.81
C VAL A 43 -2.36 -2.17 -21.59
N LEU A 44 -1.69 -1.76 -22.66
CA LEU A 44 -0.57 -0.82 -22.63
C LEU A 44 -0.77 0.29 -23.65
N GLY A 45 -0.15 1.43 -23.41
CA GLY A 45 -0.18 2.62 -24.24
C GLY A 45 0.51 3.76 -23.51
N ASP A 46 0.71 4.89 -24.18
CA ASP A 46 1.10 6.14 -23.51
C ASP A 46 -0.06 6.67 -22.66
N ARG A 47 -1.28 6.48 -23.17
CA ARG A 47 -2.54 6.68 -22.44
C ARG A 47 -3.38 5.41 -22.52
N VAL A 48 -3.95 4.98 -21.41
CA VAL A 48 -4.84 3.82 -21.36
C VAL A 48 -6.20 4.23 -20.78
N ALA A 49 -7.28 3.84 -21.45
CA ALA A 49 -8.65 4.07 -20.99
C ALA A 49 -9.44 2.75 -21.05
N ILE A 50 -9.99 2.35 -19.90
CA ILE A 50 -10.90 1.22 -19.74
C ILE A 50 -12.27 1.81 -19.42
N GLY A 51 -13.20 1.75 -20.38
CA GLY A 51 -14.52 2.40 -20.28
C GLY A 51 -15.65 1.45 -20.63
N ALA A 52 -16.65 1.33 -19.76
CA ALA A 52 -17.73 0.34 -19.89
C ALA A 52 -17.22 -1.06 -20.30
N ALA A 53 -16.18 -1.54 -19.60
CA ALA A 53 -15.47 -2.77 -19.95
C ALA A 53 -15.47 -3.81 -18.82
N SER A 54 -15.50 -5.09 -19.20
CA SER A 54 -15.27 -6.22 -18.30
C SER A 54 -14.02 -6.96 -18.72
N LEU A 55 -12.97 -6.83 -17.91
CA LEU A 55 -11.72 -7.59 -18.03
C LEU A 55 -11.80 -8.73 -17.02
N ASN A 56 -11.95 -9.96 -17.51
CA ASN A 56 -12.12 -11.14 -16.67
C ASN A 56 -10.96 -12.12 -16.90
N ALA A 57 -10.13 -12.25 -15.88
CA ALA A 57 -9.06 -13.23 -15.72
C ALA A 57 -9.29 -14.08 -14.47
N SER A 58 -10.53 -14.33 -14.05
CA SER A 58 -10.85 -15.20 -12.92
C SER A 58 -10.63 -16.68 -13.28
N GLY A 59 -10.46 -17.55 -12.29
CA GLY A 59 -10.38 -18.99 -12.53
C GLY A 59 -10.93 -19.84 -11.41
N GLU A 60 -11.31 -21.08 -11.73
CA GLU A 60 -11.87 -22.02 -10.73
C GLU A 60 -10.89 -22.31 -9.60
N ASN A 61 -9.65 -22.63 -9.96
CA ASN A 61 -8.59 -23.06 -9.05
C ASN A 61 -7.51 -22.00 -8.80
N GLY A 62 -7.75 -20.75 -9.19
CA GLY A 62 -6.80 -19.66 -9.06
C GLY A 62 -7.06 -18.51 -10.03
N GLY A 63 -6.95 -17.28 -9.54
CA GLY A 63 -7.07 -16.08 -10.36
C GLY A 63 -5.87 -15.88 -11.29
N GLY A 64 -6.11 -15.20 -12.40
CA GLY A 64 -5.13 -14.85 -13.41
C GLY A 64 -4.45 -13.52 -13.15
N THR A 65 -3.98 -12.85 -14.21
CA THR A 65 -3.33 -11.55 -14.10
C THR A 65 -3.95 -10.52 -15.04
N ILE A 66 -4.19 -9.31 -14.55
CA ILE A 66 -4.56 -8.15 -15.35
C ILE A 66 -3.53 -7.05 -15.10
N ARG A 67 -2.94 -6.50 -16.16
CA ARG A 67 -2.05 -5.32 -16.12
C ARG A 67 -2.59 -4.24 -17.04
N VAL A 68 -2.80 -3.05 -16.50
CA VAL A 68 -3.28 -1.87 -17.21
C VAL A 68 -2.31 -0.74 -16.95
N GLY A 69 -1.68 -0.23 -18.01
CA GLY A 69 -0.78 0.92 -17.96
C GLY A 69 0.65 0.64 -17.50
N GLY A 70 0.96 -0.51 -16.91
CA GLY A 70 2.34 -0.85 -16.57
C GLY A 70 2.51 -2.15 -15.79
N ASP A 71 3.75 -2.39 -15.36
CA ASP A 71 4.07 -3.44 -14.40
C ASP A 71 3.88 -2.95 -12.95
N TYR A 72 4.02 -3.89 -12.01
CA TYR A 72 3.92 -3.67 -10.58
C TYR A 72 4.82 -2.53 -10.13
N ARG A 73 4.26 -1.51 -9.46
CA ARG A 73 4.97 -0.30 -9.01
C ARG A 73 5.66 0.50 -10.13
N GLY A 74 5.25 0.30 -11.38
CA GLY A 74 5.97 0.83 -12.55
C GLY A 74 7.37 0.24 -12.70
N GLN A 75 7.66 -0.87 -12.02
CA GLN A 75 8.93 -1.57 -12.10
C GLN A 75 8.80 -2.78 -13.01
N GLY A 76 9.67 -2.90 -14.00
CA GLY A 76 9.63 -4.03 -14.92
C GLY A 76 10.04 -3.64 -16.32
N THR A 77 9.62 -4.44 -17.29
CA THR A 77 9.98 -4.26 -18.71
C THR A 77 8.81 -3.73 -19.53
N LEU A 78 7.58 -3.75 -19.00
CA LEU A 78 6.43 -3.19 -19.71
C LEU A 78 6.54 -1.65 -19.79
N PRO A 79 6.17 -1.05 -20.93
CA PRO A 79 5.97 0.38 -21.05
C PRO A 79 5.05 0.91 -19.95
N ARG A 80 5.35 2.14 -19.53
CA ARG A 80 4.64 2.87 -18.50
C ARG A 80 3.75 3.92 -19.13
N ALA A 81 2.44 3.80 -18.94
CA ALA A 81 1.47 4.79 -19.37
C ALA A 81 1.68 6.08 -18.58
N MET A 82 1.65 7.23 -19.25
CA MET A 82 1.57 8.53 -18.60
C MET A 82 0.23 8.69 -17.88
N GLU A 83 -0.85 8.19 -18.50
CA GLU A 83 -2.20 8.29 -17.95
C GLU A 83 -2.95 6.95 -18.06
N THR A 84 -3.58 6.54 -16.95
CA THR A 84 -4.46 5.36 -16.91
C THR A 84 -5.82 5.75 -16.34
N TRP A 85 -6.87 5.49 -17.10
CA TRP A 85 -8.25 5.76 -16.74
C TRP A 85 -9.04 4.46 -16.70
N VAL A 86 -9.71 4.17 -15.59
CA VAL A 86 -10.67 3.07 -15.46
C VAL A 86 -11.96 3.67 -14.95
N ASP A 87 -13.02 3.65 -15.76
CA ASP A 87 -14.28 4.25 -15.37
C ASP A 87 -15.04 3.42 -14.32
N ARG A 88 -15.99 4.07 -13.66
CA ARG A 88 -16.84 3.46 -12.62
C ARG A 88 -17.72 2.32 -13.09
N THR A 89 -17.92 2.18 -14.40
CA THR A 89 -18.75 1.11 -14.98
C THR A 89 -17.92 -0.10 -15.40
N SER A 90 -16.60 -0.02 -15.27
CA SER A 90 -15.68 -1.06 -15.66
C SER A 90 -15.35 -2.01 -14.50
N THR A 91 -15.14 -3.27 -14.83
CA THR A 91 -14.77 -4.32 -13.86
C THR A 91 -13.50 -5.02 -14.29
N LEU A 92 -12.54 -5.16 -13.38
CA LEU A 92 -11.34 -5.96 -13.54
C LEU A 92 -11.39 -7.10 -12.50
N GLN A 93 -11.47 -8.34 -12.97
CA GLN A 93 -11.72 -9.50 -12.12
C GLN A 93 -10.61 -10.54 -12.32
N ALA A 94 -9.91 -10.88 -11.25
CA ALA A 94 -8.91 -11.93 -11.19
C ALA A 94 -9.19 -12.84 -9.97
N ASP A 95 -10.45 -13.19 -9.74
CA ASP A 95 -10.87 -13.99 -8.59
C ASP A 95 -10.48 -15.47 -8.76
N ALA A 96 -10.24 -16.16 -7.65
CA ALA A 96 -10.44 -17.60 -7.58
C ALA A 96 -11.90 -17.90 -7.23
N LEU A 97 -12.58 -18.76 -7.97
CA LEU A 97 -14.01 -19.01 -7.78
C LEU A 97 -14.27 -20.09 -6.72
N THR A 98 -13.51 -21.19 -6.73
CA THR A 98 -13.73 -22.34 -5.82
C THR A 98 -12.54 -22.62 -4.93
N ARG A 99 -11.41 -23.08 -5.48
CA ARG A 99 -10.23 -23.51 -4.71
C ARG A 99 -8.95 -22.89 -5.23
N GLY A 100 -8.53 -21.77 -4.69
CA GLY A 100 -7.27 -21.16 -5.09
C GLY A 100 -7.12 -19.75 -4.57
N ASN A 101 -5.93 -19.19 -4.78
CA ASN A 101 -5.67 -17.82 -4.41
C ASN A 101 -6.24 -16.87 -5.47
N GLY A 102 -6.68 -15.70 -5.03
CA GLY A 102 -6.93 -14.58 -5.91
C GLY A 102 -5.70 -14.23 -6.73
N GLY A 103 -5.95 -13.69 -7.93
CA GLY A 103 -4.93 -13.36 -8.90
C GLY A 103 -4.27 -12.00 -8.63
N LYS A 104 -3.75 -11.39 -9.70
CA LYS A 104 -3.06 -10.11 -9.63
C LYS A 104 -3.72 -9.09 -10.55
N ILE A 105 -4.04 -7.91 -10.04
CA ILE A 105 -4.46 -6.77 -10.85
C ILE A 105 -3.50 -5.60 -10.60
N ILE A 106 -2.94 -5.06 -11.68
CA ILE A 106 -2.12 -3.85 -11.65
C ILE A 106 -2.80 -2.81 -12.53
N ALA A 107 -3.18 -1.68 -11.95
CA ALA A 107 -3.58 -0.48 -12.67
C ALA A 107 -2.65 0.66 -12.24
N TRP A 108 -1.80 1.09 -13.17
CA TRP A 108 -0.66 1.95 -12.88
C TRP A 108 -0.51 3.07 -13.91
N ALA A 109 -0.04 4.25 -13.50
CA ALA A 109 0.37 5.34 -14.39
C ALA A 109 1.55 6.15 -13.82
N GLU A 110 2.36 6.71 -14.72
CA GLU A 110 3.53 7.55 -14.39
C GLU A 110 3.11 8.94 -13.91
N GLN A 111 2.07 9.52 -14.52
CA GLN A 111 1.55 10.82 -14.09
C GLN A 111 0.23 10.63 -13.38
N THR A 112 -0.84 10.36 -14.11
CA THR A 112 -2.20 10.36 -13.55
C THR A 112 -2.86 9.01 -13.69
N ALA A 113 -3.28 8.44 -12.56
CA ALA A 113 -4.19 7.30 -12.53
C ALA A 113 -5.55 7.75 -11.98
N ASN A 114 -6.60 7.57 -12.77
CA ASN A 114 -7.98 7.75 -12.33
C ASN A 114 -8.69 6.39 -12.41
N LEU A 115 -8.93 5.77 -11.26
CA LEU A 115 -9.22 4.34 -11.15
C LEU A 115 -10.56 4.10 -10.46
N ASP A 116 -11.65 4.55 -11.05
CA ASP A 116 -12.99 4.49 -10.45
C ASP A 116 -13.70 3.12 -10.58
N GLY A 117 -13.11 2.17 -11.30
CA GLY A 117 -13.70 0.86 -11.58
C GLY A 117 -13.74 -0.10 -10.39
N VAL A 118 -14.39 -1.25 -10.60
CA VAL A 118 -14.43 -2.34 -9.61
C VAL A 118 -13.29 -3.31 -9.87
N PHE A 119 -12.43 -3.51 -8.87
CA PHE A 119 -11.29 -4.43 -8.94
C PHE A 119 -11.48 -5.56 -7.92
N THR A 120 -11.44 -6.82 -8.37
CA THR A 120 -11.57 -7.99 -7.48
C THR A 120 -10.49 -9.04 -7.76
N ALA A 121 -9.85 -9.51 -6.69
CA ALA A 121 -8.87 -10.60 -6.69
C ALA A 121 -9.06 -11.44 -5.44
N ARG A 122 -10.28 -11.96 -5.26
CA ARG A 122 -10.69 -12.68 -4.05
C ARG A 122 -10.20 -14.12 -4.05
N GLY A 123 -9.98 -14.65 -2.84
CA GLY A 123 -9.70 -16.07 -2.63
C GLY A 123 -10.92 -16.95 -2.90
N GLY A 124 -10.66 -18.22 -3.23
CA GLY A 124 -11.70 -19.21 -3.56
C GLY A 124 -12.72 -19.42 -2.45
N SER A 125 -13.98 -19.65 -2.84
CA SER A 125 -15.10 -19.84 -1.90
C SER A 125 -14.93 -21.04 -0.96
N VAL A 126 -14.12 -22.05 -1.32
CA VAL A 126 -13.84 -23.23 -0.48
C VAL A 126 -12.49 -23.10 0.24
N SER A 127 -11.49 -22.54 -0.43
CA SER A 127 -10.15 -22.37 0.12
C SER A 127 -9.32 -21.40 -0.73
N GLY A 128 -8.37 -20.73 -0.09
CA GLY A 128 -7.33 -19.94 -0.73
C GLY A 128 -7.36 -18.49 -0.26
N ASN A 129 -6.23 -17.82 -0.41
CA ASN A 129 -6.02 -16.46 0.06
C ASN A 129 -6.46 -15.43 -1.00
N GLY A 130 -6.68 -14.19 -0.57
CA GLY A 130 -6.85 -13.09 -1.50
C GLY A 130 -5.58 -12.82 -2.30
N GLY A 131 -5.76 -12.15 -3.43
CA GLY A 131 -4.72 -11.81 -4.38
C GLY A 131 -4.06 -10.46 -4.12
N LEU A 132 -3.42 -9.91 -5.14
CA LEU A 132 -2.80 -8.59 -5.10
C LEU A 132 -3.55 -7.65 -6.04
N ILE A 133 -3.94 -6.49 -5.54
CA ILE A 133 -4.47 -5.41 -6.36
C ILE A 133 -3.64 -4.15 -6.12
N GLU A 134 -3.11 -3.57 -7.19
CA GLU A 134 -2.42 -2.28 -7.16
C GLU A 134 -3.24 -1.24 -7.91
N THR A 135 -3.47 -0.10 -7.28
CA THR A 135 -4.11 1.08 -7.86
C THR A 135 -3.23 2.29 -7.58
N SER A 136 -2.36 2.63 -8.53
CA SER A 136 -1.29 3.62 -8.30
C SER A 136 -1.18 4.60 -9.46
N GLY A 137 -0.98 5.87 -9.13
CA GLY A 137 -0.48 6.88 -10.04
C GLY A 137 0.71 7.53 -9.38
N ARG A 138 1.90 7.49 -10.00
CA ARG A 138 3.14 7.96 -9.36
C ARG A 138 3.03 9.45 -8.99
N GLN A 139 2.42 10.31 -9.82
CA GLN A 139 2.20 11.72 -9.45
C GLN A 139 0.83 11.98 -8.83
N ILE A 140 -0.23 11.52 -9.49
CA ILE A 140 -1.61 11.76 -9.11
C ILE A 140 -2.35 10.44 -9.11
N LEU A 141 -2.90 10.07 -7.95
CA LEU A 141 -3.88 9.00 -7.82
C LEU A 141 -5.24 9.61 -7.48
N ASN A 142 -6.23 9.33 -8.32
CA ASN A 142 -7.64 9.50 -8.01
C ASN A 142 -8.29 8.11 -7.94
N LEU A 143 -8.88 7.81 -6.80
CA LEU A 143 -9.54 6.54 -6.54
C LEU A 143 -10.82 6.82 -5.75
N THR A 144 -11.96 6.31 -6.22
CA THR A 144 -13.25 6.50 -5.55
C THR A 144 -13.87 5.21 -5.02
N SER A 145 -13.16 4.09 -5.14
CA SER A 145 -13.61 2.80 -4.59
C SER A 145 -12.45 1.89 -4.20
N ALA A 146 -12.50 1.34 -3.00
CA ALA A 146 -11.52 0.38 -2.54
C ALA A 146 -11.62 -0.99 -3.26
N PRO A 147 -10.49 -1.58 -3.71
CA PRO A 147 -10.47 -2.88 -4.38
C PRO A 147 -10.69 -4.06 -3.41
N ASP A 148 -11.30 -5.15 -3.88
CA ASP A 148 -11.59 -6.33 -3.04
C ASP A 148 -10.60 -7.47 -3.27
N ALA A 149 -9.67 -7.64 -2.34
CA ALA A 149 -8.78 -8.79 -2.28
C ALA A 149 -9.11 -9.66 -1.05
N SER A 150 -10.38 -9.76 -0.64
CA SER A 150 -10.78 -10.55 0.53
C SER A 150 -10.69 -12.05 0.26
N ALA A 151 -10.73 -12.86 1.32
CA ALA A 151 -10.90 -14.31 1.22
C ALA A 151 -11.83 -14.80 2.31
N VAL A 152 -12.82 -15.61 1.94
CA VAL A 152 -13.79 -16.17 2.89
C VAL A 152 -13.16 -17.28 3.75
N ASN A 153 -12.32 -18.12 3.13
CA ASN A 153 -11.72 -19.31 3.74
C ASN A 153 -10.18 -19.28 3.61
N GLY A 154 -9.58 -18.11 3.83
CA GLY A 154 -8.14 -17.89 3.78
C GLY A 154 -7.77 -16.53 4.38
N LEU A 155 -6.49 -16.15 4.26
CA LEU A 155 -6.06 -14.80 4.58
C LEU A 155 -6.48 -13.86 3.45
N GLY A 156 -6.87 -12.63 3.78
CA GLY A 156 -7.04 -11.62 2.77
C GLY A 156 -5.72 -11.31 2.06
N GLY A 157 -5.87 -10.82 0.84
CA GLY A 157 -4.80 -10.40 -0.03
C GLY A 157 -4.26 -9.03 0.32
N THR A 158 -3.63 -8.37 -0.65
CA THR A 158 -3.03 -7.05 -0.48
C THR A 158 -3.60 -6.06 -1.47
N TRP A 159 -3.95 -4.88 -0.97
CA TRP A 159 -4.16 -3.68 -1.75
C TRP A 159 -2.94 -2.77 -1.63
N LEU A 160 -2.28 -2.50 -2.75
CA LEU A 160 -1.12 -1.61 -2.85
C LEU A 160 -1.51 -0.26 -3.49
N ILE A 161 -1.02 0.82 -2.87
CA ILE A 161 -1.12 2.20 -3.33
C ILE A 161 0.30 2.78 -3.33
N ASP A 162 0.75 3.38 -4.44
CA ASP A 162 2.14 3.87 -4.60
C ASP A 162 2.20 5.27 -5.28
N PRO A 163 1.78 6.37 -4.62
CA PRO A 163 1.91 7.75 -5.10
C PRO A 163 3.19 8.43 -4.59
N ARG A 164 3.43 9.71 -4.89
CA ARG A 164 4.58 10.47 -4.34
C ARG A 164 4.42 10.91 -2.89
N ASP A 165 3.22 11.34 -2.53
CA ASP A 165 2.81 11.69 -1.17
C ASP A 165 1.45 11.04 -0.93
N LEU A 166 1.07 10.77 0.32
CA LEU A 166 -0.29 10.35 0.61
C LEU A 166 -0.82 10.89 1.95
N THR A 167 -2.02 11.46 1.91
CA THR A 167 -2.80 11.74 3.13
C THR A 167 -4.00 10.82 3.24
N ILE A 168 -4.07 10.06 4.34
CA ILE A 168 -5.26 9.29 4.73
C ILE A 168 -6.15 10.19 5.56
N THR A 169 -7.32 10.53 5.03
CA THR A 169 -8.24 11.50 5.65
C THR A 169 -9.70 11.12 5.38
N THR A 170 -10.63 11.63 6.17
CA THR A 170 -12.05 11.61 5.78
C THR A 170 -12.25 12.54 4.60
N GLN A 171 -12.79 12.01 3.51
CA GLN A 171 -13.10 12.80 2.33
C GLN A 171 -14.56 13.27 2.35
N PHE A 172 -14.77 14.56 2.07
CA PHE A 172 -16.09 15.13 1.83
C PHE A 172 -16.13 15.70 0.41
N GLY A 173 -16.91 15.11 -0.49
CA GLY A 173 -17.08 15.63 -1.85
C GLY A 173 -15.95 15.25 -2.81
N THR A 174 -15.68 16.11 -3.80
CA THR A 174 -14.70 15.85 -4.86
C THR A 174 -13.28 16.12 -4.38
N ILE A 175 -12.39 15.12 -4.52
CA ILE A 175 -10.96 15.26 -4.24
C ILE A 175 -10.36 16.28 -5.23
N PRO A 176 -9.67 17.33 -4.76
CA PRO A 176 -8.90 18.19 -5.64
C PRO A 176 -7.86 17.36 -6.41
N LEU A 177 -7.79 17.54 -7.73
CA LEU A 177 -6.77 16.88 -8.54
C LEU A 177 -5.38 17.19 -7.98
N GLY A 178 -4.59 16.14 -7.70
CA GLY A 178 -3.23 16.26 -7.19
C GLY A 178 -3.08 16.29 -5.67
N ALA A 179 -4.16 16.13 -4.89
CA ALA A 179 -4.06 16.08 -3.43
C ALA A 179 -3.46 14.76 -2.90
N ASN A 180 -3.41 13.70 -3.71
CA ASN A 180 -3.05 12.33 -3.32
C ASN A 180 -3.63 11.96 -1.94
N GLU A 181 -4.95 12.07 -1.85
CA GLU A 181 -5.69 11.73 -0.65
C GLU A 181 -6.43 10.41 -0.85
N ILE A 182 -6.54 9.64 0.23
CA ILE A 182 -7.39 8.45 0.26
C ILE A 182 -8.40 8.54 1.40
N ASP A 183 -9.64 8.14 1.10
CA ASP A 183 -10.68 8.09 2.12
C ASP A 183 -10.33 7.00 3.15
N VAL A 184 -10.27 7.39 4.41
CA VAL A 184 -10.09 6.45 5.52
C VAL A 184 -11.21 5.40 5.58
N ALA A 185 -12.41 5.72 5.08
CA ALA A 185 -13.51 4.76 4.98
C ALA A 185 -13.16 3.58 4.05
N ASP A 186 -12.46 3.84 2.95
CA ASP A 186 -11.99 2.82 2.02
C ASP A 186 -10.96 1.91 2.70
N ILE A 187 -9.95 2.48 3.37
CA ILE A 187 -8.95 1.73 4.15
C ILE A 187 -9.63 0.84 5.20
N ASN A 188 -10.53 1.42 6.00
CA ASN A 188 -11.26 0.70 7.04
C ASN A 188 -12.09 -0.45 6.46
N SER A 189 -12.78 -0.21 5.33
CA SER A 189 -13.60 -1.24 4.69
C SER A 189 -12.78 -2.46 4.25
N ARG A 190 -11.54 -2.27 3.80
CA ARG A 190 -10.65 -3.35 3.34
C ARG A 190 -10.01 -4.10 4.50
N LEU A 191 -9.52 -3.38 5.50
CA LEU A 191 -8.99 -4.01 6.72
C LEU A 191 -10.09 -4.85 7.41
N ASN A 192 -11.35 -4.40 7.35
CA ASN A 192 -12.50 -5.11 7.91
C ASN A 192 -12.91 -6.38 7.16
N THR A 193 -12.42 -6.59 5.93
CA THR A 193 -12.59 -7.84 5.17
C THR A 193 -11.32 -8.71 5.18
N GLY A 194 -10.31 -8.34 5.97
CA GLY A 194 -9.04 -9.06 6.07
C GLY A 194 -8.03 -8.70 4.96
N THR A 195 -8.38 -7.83 4.03
CA THR A 195 -7.43 -7.33 3.02
C THR A 195 -6.38 -6.44 3.70
N SER A 196 -5.11 -6.77 3.52
CA SER A 196 -3.99 -5.93 3.96
C SER A 196 -3.85 -4.72 3.05
N VAL A 197 -3.53 -3.57 3.64
CA VAL A 197 -3.30 -2.31 2.93
C VAL A 197 -1.83 -1.98 3.02
N SER A 198 -1.19 -1.79 1.86
CA SER A 198 0.18 -1.31 1.75
C SER A 198 0.16 0.02 1.01
N ILE A 199 0.70 1.06 1.63
CA ILE A 199 0.91 2.36 1.00
C ILE A 199 2.41 2.56 0.95
N THR A 200 2.93 2.77 -0.25
CA THR A 200 4.32 3.18 -0.47
C THR A 200 4.31 4.58 -1.05
N THR A 201 5.34 5.36 -0.74
CA THR A 201 5.59 6.61 -1.46
C THR A 201 6.98 6.58 -2.06
N ASP A 202 7.20 7.42 -3.07
CA ASP A 202 8.49 7.55 -3.74
C ASP A 202 8.88 9.01 -3.90
N LEU A 203 10.18 9.27 -3.97
CA LEU A 203 10.72 10.61 -4.23
C LEU A 203 11.06 10.72 -5.71
N ASP A 204 10.27 11.53 -6.40
CA ASP A 204 10.66 12.15 -7.66
C ASP A 204 9.96 13.50 -7.74
N GLY A 205 10.67 14.59 -8.05
CA GLY A 205 10.06 15.93 -8.16
C GLY A 205 10.09 16.74 -6.86
N THR A 206 9.03 17.51 -6.60
CA THR A 206 8.97 18.52 -5.51
C THR A 206 8.22 18.06 -4.26
N ASP A 207 7.54 16.91 -4.35
CA ASP A 207 6.75 16.32 -3.28
C ASP A 207 7.67 15.77 -2.19
N GLN A 208 7.18 15.67 -0.95
CA GLN A 208 8.05 15.42 0.19
C GLN A 208 8.35 13.94 0.41
N GLY A 209 7.60 13.01 -0.16
CA GLY A 209 7.70 11.57 0.13
C GLY A 209 7.01 11.14 1.44
N ASN A 210 6.07 11.93 1.95
CA ASN A 210 5.45 11.74 3.26
C ASN A 210 4.15 10.93 3.18
N ILE A 211 3.88 10.20 4.27
CA ILE A 211 2.56 9.62 4.54
C ILE A 211 1.97 10.24 5.80
N THR A 212 0.78 10.83 5.70
CA THR A 212 0.07 11.44 6.83
C THR A 212 -1.24 10.72 7.12
N ILE A 213 -1.46 10.34 8.37
CA ILE A 213 -2.73 9.78 8.87
C ILE A 213 -3.46 10.88 9.63
N SER A 214 -4.45 11.50 9.00
CA SER A 214 -5.23 12.61 9.54
C SER A 214 -6.61 12.18 10.07
N SER A 215 -7.02 10.93 9.85
CA SER A 215 -8.32 10.42 10.30
C SER A 215 -8.24 9.00 10.87
N PRO A 216 -9.17 8.61 11.77
CA PRO A 216 -9.06 7.35 12.50
C PRO A 216 -9.11 6.11 11.60
N ILE A 217 -8.08 5.27 11.69
CA ILE A 217 -8.10 3.94 11.10
C ILE A 217 -8.67 2.97 12.12
N SER A 218 -9.78 2.33 11.79
CA SER A 218 -10.54 1.46 12.69
C SER A 218 -10.86 0.13 12.02
N LYS A 219 -10.13 -0.92 12.43
CA LYS A 219 -10.43 -2.31 12.11
C LYS A 219 -11.35 -2.92 13.16
N THR A 220 -12.61 -3.10 12.82
CA THR A 220 -13.69 -3.54 13.72
C THR A 220 -14.28 -4.90 13.35
N ALA A 221 -13.86 -5.51 12.24
CA ALA A 221 -14.31 -6.83 11.79
C ALA A 221 -13.20 -7.56 11.00
N GLY A 222 -13.48 -8.80 10.61
CA GLY A 222 -12.62 -9.59 9.73
C GLY A 222 -11.45 -10.29 10.42
N THR A 223 -10.77 -11.15 9.68
CA THR A 223 -9.58 -11.87 10.16
C THR A 223 -8.37 -10.96 10.25
N GLU A 224 -7.19 -11.52 10.50
CA GLU A 224 -5.93 -10.78 10.51
C GLU A 224 -5.73 -9.96 9.22
N ALA A 225 -5.25 -8.73 9.37
CA ALA A 225 -4.83 -7.86 8.26
C ALA A 225 -3.57 -7.08 8.65
N THR A 226 -2.83 -6.62 7.66
CA THR A 226 -1.66 -5.74 7.86
C THR A 226 -1.94 -4.35 7.30
N LEU A 227 -1.64 -3.31 8.06
CA LEU A 227 -1.46 -1.95 7.55
C LEU A 227 0.04 -1.68 7.48
N ARG A 228 0.55 -1.49 6.27
CA ARG A 228 1.96 -1.18 6.00
C ARG A 228 2.07 0.18 5.32
N LEU A 229 2.82 1.09 5.93
CA LEU A 229 3.15 2.40 5.38
C LEU A 229 4.66 2.46 5.17
N ASP A 230 5.07 2.64 3.92
CA ASP A 230 6.46 2.84 3.49
C ASP A 230 6.60 4.27 2.95
N ALA A 231 6.95 5.21 3.81
CA ALA A 231 7.18 6.59 3.40
C ALA A 231 8.60 6.73 2.85
N ALA A 232 8.76 7.39 1.71
CA ALA A 232 10.09 7.73 1.20
C ALA A 232 10.82 8.64 2.18
N THR A 233 10.12 9.56 2.83
CA THR A 233 10.62 10.36 3.95
C THR A 233 9.90 10.01 5.23
N SER A 234 8.90 10.78 5.67
CA SER A 234 8.35 10.69 7.03
C SER A 234 6.91 10.16 7.10
N ILE A 235 6.57 9.57 8.24
CA ILE A 235 5.22 9.13 8.58
C ILE A 235 4.71 9.97 9.75
N PHE A 236 3.59 10.66 9.55
CA PHE A 236 2.90 11.44 10.59
C PHE A 236 1.58 10.76 10.96
N SER A 237 1.56 10.07 12.11
CA SER A 237 0.35 9.47 12.66
C SER A 237 -0.36 10.46 13.59
N ASN A 238 -1.24 11.29 13.00
CA ASN A 238 -1.97 12.36 13.68
C ASN A 238 -3.37 11.91 14.16
N SER A 239 -3.75 10.66 13.89
CA SER A 239 -5.03 10.08 14.28
C SER A 239 -4.88 8.66 14.83
N THR A 240 -5.91 8.16 15.51
CA THR A 240 -5.85 6.84 16.15
C THR A 240 -5.80 5.72 15.13
N ILE A 241 -5.01 4.68 15.41
CA ILE A 241 -5.03 3.41 14.68
C ILE A 241 -5.48 2.32 15.65
N THR A 242 -6.66 1.75 15.45
CA THR A 242 -7.27 0.82 16.39
C THR A 242 -7.79 -0.43 15.69
N SER A 243 -7.50 -1.59 16.26
CA SER A 243 -8.25 -2.83 16.02
C SER A 243 -9.06 -3.21 17.24
N THR A 244 -10.31 -3.61 17.03
CA THR A 244 -11.19 -4.23 18.05
C THR A 244 -11.62 -5.63 17.66
N ASN A 245 -11.22 -6.12 16.49
CA ASN A 245 -11.55 -7.45 15.99
C ASN A 245 -10.48 -7.95 15.01
N GLY A 246 -9.96 -9.15 15.27
CA GLY A 246 -8.83 -9.69 14.53
C GLY A 246 -7.54 -8.89 14.78
N GLN A 247 -6.41 -9.54 14.54
CA GLN A 247 -5.11 -8.91 14.68
C GLN A 247 -4.92 -7.88 13.57
N LEU A 248 -4.39 -6.69 13.91
CA LEU A 248 -3.93 -5.71 12.93
C LEU A 248 -2.41 -5.60 13.04
N ASN A 249 -1.66 -6.21 12.14
CA ASN A 249 -0.23 -5.95 12.08
C ASN A 249 -0.02 -4.52 11.56
N LEU A 250 0.83 -3.75 12.22
CA LEU A 250 1.14 -2.37 11.85
C LEU A 250 2.62 -2.24 11.56
N ILE A 251 2.96 -1.76 10.37
CA ILE A 251 4.34 -1.52 9.96
C ILE A 251 4.44 -0.08 9.46
N LEU A 252 5.20 0.75 10.16
CA LEU A 252 5.52 2.13 9.76
C LEU A 252 7.01 2.21 9.44
N ASN A 253 7.36 2.31 8.17
CA ASN A 253 8.73 2.50 7.70
C ASN A 253 8.87 3.89 7.09
N ALA A 254 9.55 4.78 7.79
CA ALA A 254 10.06 6.01 7.23
C ALA A 254 11.43 5.76 6.57
N ASP A 255 11.90 6.70 5.75
CA ASP A 255 13.18 6.63 5.03
C ASP A 255 13.27 5.42 4.08
N SER A 256 12.19 5.10 3.36
CA SER A 256 12.19 3.94 2.45
C SER A 256 13.14 4.10 1.26
N ASP A 257 13.51 5.34 0.93
CA ASP A 257 14.54 5.67 -0.07
C ASP A 257 15.97 5.54 0.47
N ARG A 258 16.12 5.42 1.80
CA ARG A 258 17.38 5.22 2.54
C ARG A 258 18.37 6.37 2.42
N ASN A 259 17.88 7.59 2.27
CA ASN A 259 18.75 8.78 2.25
C ASN A 259 19.12 9.27 3.66
N GLY A 260 18.51 8.70 4.70
CA GLY A 260 18.69 9.05 6.09
C GLY A 260 17.74 10.13 6.61
N SER A 261 16.66 10.46 5.89
CA SER A 261 15.76 11.58 6.20
C SER A 261 14.28 11.16 6.21
N GLY A 262 13.93 10.38 7.22
CA GLY A 262 12.58 9.92 7.49
C GLY A 262 12.31 9.68 8.96
N GLN A 263 11.37 10.45 9.51
CA GLN A 263 10.89 10.29 10.88
C GLN A 263 9.57 9.51 10.90
N VAL A 264 9.37 8.70 11.94
CA VAL A 264 8.03 8.27 12.37
C VAL A 264 7.60 9.08 13.58
N LEU A 265 6.54 9.89 13.44
CA LEU A 265 5.95 10.66 14.52
C LEU A 265 4.54 10.15 14.84
N VAL A 266 4.34 9.67 16.06
CA VAL A 266 3.04 9.17 16.54
C VAL A 266 2.47 10.12 17.57
N LEU A 267 1.39 10.82 17.21
CA LEU A 267 0.71 11.82 18.04
C LEU A 267 -0.60 11.33 18.64
N GLN A 268 -1.07 10.13 18.26
CA GLN A 268 -2.33 9.55 18.74
C GLN A 268 -2.16 8.08 19.15
N PRO A 269 -3.03 7.55 20.04
CA PRO A 269 -2.94 6.17 20.49
C PRO A 269 -3.02 5.13 19.37
N ILE A 270 -2.29 4.03 19.54
CA ILE A 270 -2.33 2.86 18.64
C ILE A 270 -2.69 1.62 19.45
N SER A 271 -3.63 0.81 18.96
CA SER A 271 -3.88 -0.52 19.49
C SER A 271 -4.25 -1.55 18.43
N THR A 272 -3.65 -2.73 18.47
CA THR A 272 -3.69 -3.70 17.36
C THR A 272 -4.34 -5.05 17.66
N ALA A 273 -4.97 -5.21 18.83
CA ALA A 273 -5.72 -6.42 19.22
C ALA A 273 -4.99 -7.75 18.96
N GLY A 274 -3.72 -7.82 19.34
CA GLY A 274 -2.85 -8.98 19.20
C GLY A 274 -1.87 -8.90 18.03
N GLY A 275 -2.04 -7.94 17.10
CA GLY A 275 -1.14 -7.76 15.96
C GLY A 275 0.20 -7.14 16.33
N ASP A 276 1.24 -7.51 15.59
CA ASP A 276 2.60 -6.99 15.77
C ASP A 276 2.70 -5.53 15.31
N ILE A 277 3.52 -4.73 15.98
CA ILE A 277 3.76 -3.32 15.67
C ILE A 277 5.24 -3.12 15.38
N THR A 278 5.57 -2.55 14.23
CA THR A 278 6.95 -2.23 13.84
C THR A 278 7.05 -0.78 13.42
N PHE A 279 8.04 -0.07 13.98
CA PHE A 279 8.42 1.28 13.60
C PHE A 279 9.88 1.27 13.14
N ASN A 280 10.14 1.80 11.95
CA ASN A 280 11.48 2.03 11.44
C ASN A 280 11.60 3.49 10.99
N GLY A 281 12.67 4.16 11.43
CA GLY A 281 12.96 5.52 11.03
C GLY A 281 14.46 5.81 11.05
N SER A 282 14.86 6.79 10.26
CA SER A 282 16.25 7.25 10.14
C SER A 282 16.22 8.76 9.93
N SER A 283 16.74 9.55 10.87
CA SER A 283 16.67 11.01 10.82
C SER A 283 18.06 11.63 10.90
N ALA A 284 18.48 12.27 9.81
CA ALA A 284 19.62 13.19 9.75
C ALA A 284 19.22 14.62 10.12
N LEU A 285 17.92 14.89 10.26
CA LEU A 285 17.36 16.18 10.69
C LEU A 285 17.51 16.35 12.21
N GLU A 286 17.30 17.57 12.73
CA GLU A 286 17.28 17.90 14.16
C GLU A 286 16.04 17.34 14.89
N ALA A 287 15.82 16.03 14.77
CA ALA A 287 14.70 15.31 15.33
C ALA A 287 15.04 13.84 15.58
N SER A 288 14.32 13.21 16.51
CA SER A 288 14.38 11.76 16.72
C SER A 288 13.86 11.01 15.50
N ALA A 289 14.47 9.88 15.17
CA ALA A 289 14.04 9.07 14.03
C ALA A 289 12.67 8.43 14.28
N ILE A 290 12.37 8.08 15.53
CA ILE A 290 11.03 7.69 15.97
C ILE A 290 10.66 8.51 17.21
N SER A 291 9.50 9.15 17.20
CA SER A 291 8.94 9.86 18.35
C SER A 291 7.49 9.42 18.59
N VAL A 292 7.23 8.81 19.75
CA VAL A 292 5.91 8.33 20.15
C VAL A 292 5.40 9.14 21.33
N ARG A 293 4.40 9.98 21.12
CA ARG A 293 3.84 10.87 22.15
C ARG A 293 2.61 10.30 22.86
N GLN A 294 2.05 9.20 22.36
CA GLN A 294 0.83 8.58 22.89
C GLN A 294 0.98 7.08 23.10
N SER A 295 0.03 6.48 23.82
CA SER A 295 0.12 5.08 24.22
C SER A 295 0.08 4.11 23.03
N ILE A 296 0.91 3.08 23.07
CA ILE A 296 0.90 1.95 22.13
C ILE A 296 0.51 0.69 22.88
N ASN A 297 -0.49 -0.06 22.38
CA ASN A 297 -0.92 -1.30 23.00
C ASN A 297 -1.18 -2.42 21.97
N SER A 298 -0.25 -3.38 21.86
CA SER A 298 -0.42 -4.49 20.92
C SER A 298 -1.33 -5.61 21.41
N GLN A 299 -1.71 -5.65 22.70
CA GLN A 299 -2.62 -6.65 23.28
C GLN A 299 -2.23 -8.12 23.00
N GLY A 300 -0.94 -8.43 22.92
CA GLY A 300 -0.39 -9.77 22.75
C GLY A 300 0.75 -9.82 21.74
N GLY A 301 0.73 -8.94 20.73
CA GLY A 301 1.73 -8.88 19.67
C GLY A 301 3.08 -8.31 20.11
N ASN A 302 4.11 -8.55 19.32
CA ASN A 302 5.42 -7.94 19.50
C ASN A 302 5.39 -6.47 19.08
N ILE A 303 6.25 -5.65 19.69
CA ILE A 303 6.42 -4.24 19.34
C ILE A 303 7.90 -3.98 19.12
N THR A 304 8.30 -3.56 17.92
CA THR A 304 9.69 -3.33 17.55
C THR A 304 9.90 -1.89 17.08
N PHE A 305 10.96 -1.27 17.55
CA PHE A 305 11.38 0.06 17.14
C PHE A 305 12.84 0.00 16.66
N THR A 306 13.10 0.52 15.45
CA THR A 306 14.46 0.70 14.92
C THR A 306 14.63 2.16 14.50
N GLY A 307 15.36 2.94 15.28
CA GLY A 307 15.52 4.38 15.07
C GLY A 307 16.98 4.78 14.99
N THR A 308 17.40 5.39 13.88
CA THR A 308 18.76 5.93 13.72
C THR A 308 18.72 7.45 13.60
N ALA A 309 19.25 8.17 14.60
CA ALA A 309 19.45 9.61 14.52
C ALA A 309 20.93 9.90 14.21
N SER A 310 21.22 10.40 13.01
CA SER A 310 22.59 10.62 12.54
C SER A 310 23.10 12.05 12.73
N ASN A 311 22.30 12.95 13.32
CA ASN A 311 22.72 14.32 13.64
C ASN A 311 23.60 14.38 14.91
N ALA A 312 24.49 15.38 14.97
CA ALA A 312 25.40 15.63 16.09
C ALA A 312 24.75 16.37 17.29
N GLU A 313 23.51 16.84 17.14
CA GLU A 313 22.79 17.70 18.11
C GLU A 313 22.23 16.92 19.33
N GLY A 314 22.34 15.59 19.34
CA GLY A 314 22.03 14.78 20.52
C GLY A 314 20.57 14.37 20.68
N PHE A 315 19.79 14.36 19.58
CA PHE A 315 18.48 13.72 19.56
C PHE A 315 18.62 12.20 19.64
N PRO A 316 17.73 11.52 20.39
CA PRO A 316 17.76 10.07 20.43
C PRO A 316 17.20 9.45 19.16
N GLY A 317 17.72 8.29 18.79
CA GLY A 317 17.15 7.49 17.70
C GLY A 317 15.66 7.19 17.96
N ILE A 318 15.31 6.94 19.22
CA ILE A 318 13.94 6.64 19.64
C ILE A 318 13.56 7.50 20.86
N GLU A 319 12.45 8.21 20.77
CA GLU A 319 11.84 9.01 21.83
C GLU A 319 10.45 8.46 22.18
N ILE A 320 10.25 8.04 23.44
CA ILE A 320 8.99 7.50 23.95
C ILE A 320 8.45 8.42 25.06
N GLY A 321 7.35 9.09 24.77
CA GLY A 321 6.67 10.01 25.68
C GLY A 321 5.48 9.39 26.45
N ASN A 322 5.12 8.13 26.20
CA ASN A 322 3.96 7.50 26.82
C ASN A 322 4.12 5.96 26.91
N ALA A 323 3.14 5.28 27.52
CA ALA A 323 3.20 3.84 27.80
C ALA A 323 3.21 2.98 26.52
N ILE A 324 4.08 1.98 26.51
CA ILE A 324 4.15 0.92 25.49
C ILE A 324 3.82 -0.41 26.16
N VAL A 325 2.77 -1.07 25.70
CA VAL A 325 2.21 -2.27 26.36
C VAL A 325 2.02 -3.39 25.33
N SER A 326 2.64 -4.54 25.56
CA SER A 326 2.47 -5.71 24.68
C SER A 326 1.56 -6.80 25.22
N GLN A 327 1.27 -6.82 26.53
CA GLN A 327 0.43 -7.85 27.17
C GLN A 327 0.85 -9.31 26.89
N GLY A 328 2.15 -9.57 26.72
CA GLY A 328 2.70 -10.93 26.53
C GLY A 328 3.72 -11.03 25.41
N GLY A 329 3.61 -10.19 24.38
CA GLY A 329 4.61 -10.08 23.32
C GLY A 329 5.91 -9.42 23.78
N ASN A 330 6.96 -9.55 22.97
CA ASN A 330 8.22 -8.86 23.21
C ASN A 330 8.08 -7.38 22.82
N ILE A 331 8.74 -6.50 23.55
CA ILE A 331 8.96 -5.13 23.11
C ILE A 331 10.48 -5.05 22.84
N ASN A 332 10.91 -4.48 21.72
CA ASN A 332 12.31 -4.39 21.31
C ASN A 332 12.65 -2.97 20.86
N PHE A 333 13.78 -2.43 21.32
CA PHE A 333 14.30 -1.13 20.90
C PHE A 333 15.71 -1.28 20.33
N THR A 334 15.91 -0.77 19.12
CA THR A 334 17.21 -0.61 18.48
C THR A 334 17.40 0.87 18.13
N GLY A 335 17.94 1.64 19.07
CA GLY A 335 18.20 3.07 18.91
C GLY A 335 19.67 3.35 18.62
N ILE A 336 19.97 4.21 17.64
CA ILE A 336 21.32 4.71 17.34
C ILE A 336 21.27 6.25 17.35
N SER A 337 22.25 6.90 17.97
CA SER A 337 22.39 8.37 17.96
C SER A 337 23.85 8.78 17.92
N GLN A 338 24.25 9.77 17.11
CA GLN A 338 25.64 10.28 17.15
C GLN A 338 25.97 11.04 18.45
N GLY A 339 24.97 11.66 19.10
CA GLY A 339 25.17 12.35 20.39
C GLY A 339 25.08 11.45 21.64
N GLY A 340 25.09 10.12 21.49
CA GLY A 340 25.18 9.14 22.59
C GLY A 340 23.89 8.86 23.38
N ARG A 341 22.74 9.43 22.99
CA ARG A 341 21.42 9.12 23.58
C ARG A 341 20.65 8.14 22.69
N HIS A 342 20.72 6.84 22.93
CA HIS A 342 20.10 5.87 22.01
C HIS A 342 18.56 5.87 22.07
N CYS A 343 18.01 5.89 23.29
CA CYS A 343 16.58 5.94 23.57
C CYS A 343 16.29 6.92 24.72
N TYR A 344 15.19 7.68 24.65
CA TYR A 344 14.71 8.55 25.74
C TYR A 344 13.28 8.18 26.13
N ASP A 345 13.06 7.85 27.41
CA ASP A 345 11.73 7.82 28.01
C ASP A 345 11.53 9.08 28.86
N GLY A 346 10.43 9.81 28.63
CA GLY A 346 10.18 11.09 29.29
C GLY A 346 9.92 11.02 30.80
N SER A 347 9.84 9.83 31.42
CA SER A 347 9.74 9.62 32.88
C SER A 347 9.58 8.14 33.30
N ASN A 348 10.55 7.62 34.08
CA ASN A 348 10.55 6.49 35.04
C ASN A 348 9.45 5.38 34.97
N LYS A 349 9.65 4.40 34.07
CA LYS A 349 9.30 2.93 34.08
C LYS A 349 7.82 2.51 34.30
N LEU A 350 7.25 1.57 33.52
CA LEU A 350 7.63 0.14 33.45
C LEU A 350 7.23 -0.54 32.13
N TRP A 351 8.21 -1.21 31.52
CA TRP A 351 8.13 -2.27 30.52
C TRP A 351 7.97 -3.65 31.20
N ARG A 352 7.02 -4.52 30.80
CA ARG A 352 7.00 -5.94 31.22
C ARG A 352 6.50 -6.92 30.14
N GLY A 353 7.49 -7.51 29.47
CA GLY A 353 7.59 -8.73 28.65
C GLY A 353 9.10 -9.09 28.59
N ARG A 354 9.52 -10.33 28.30
CA ARG A 354 10.92 -10.78 28.53
C ARG A 354 11.95 -10.17 27.55
N ASN A 355 12.54 -9.02 27.95
CA ASN A 355 13.87 -8.38 27.70
C ASN A 355 14.69 -8.77 26.43
N HIS A 356 15.39 -7.83 25.77
CA HIS A 356 16.71 -7.32 26.22
C HIS A 356 17.15 -5.99 25.55
N LEU A 357 17.69 -5.09 26.38
CA LEU A 357 18.50 -3.92 25.99
C LEU A 357 19.96 -4.37 25.84
N GLU A 358 20.60 -4.12 24.70
CA GLU A 358 22.07 -4.04 24.66
C GLU A 358 22.48 -2.57 24.63
N TRP A 359 23.07 -2.13 25.74
CA TRP A 359 23.79 -0.86 25.85
C TRP A 359 25.20 -1.08 25.30
N GLY A 360 25.52 -0.42 24.19
CA GLY A 360 26.89 -0.13 23.78
C GLY A 360 27.34 1.19 24.36
#